data_AF-A0A9Q0E4F6-F1
#
_entry.id   AF-A0A9Q0E4F6-F1
#
_cell.length_a   1.000
_cell.length_b   1.000
_cell.length_c   1.000
_cell.angle_alpha   90.00
_cell.angle_beta   90.00
_cell.angle_gamma   90.00
#
_symmetry.space_group_name_H-M   'P 1'
#
loop_
_entity.id
_entity.type
_entity.pdbx_description
1 polymer ?
#
loop_
_entity_poly.entity_id
_entity_poly.type
_entity_poly.pdbx_seq_one_letter_code
_entity_poly.pdbx_strand_id
1 'polypeptide(L)'
;MEVRHLVIHMEVRHLAIHMEVRHLAIHMEVRHLAIHKEVRHLVIHKEVRHLAIHMEVRHLAIHMEVRHLAIHKEVRHLAIHMEVRHLAIHMEVRHLAIHMGVRHLAIHKEVRHLAIHKEVRHLAIHMEVRHLAIHMG
;
A
#
# COMPACT_ATOMS: atom_id res chain seq x y z
N MET A 1 10.57 -20.18 -16.24
CA MET A 1 11.38 -19.00 -16.61
C MET A 1 11.19 -17.96 -15.52
N GLU A 2 12.26 -17.53 -14.85
CA GLU A 2 12.18 -16.50 -13.81
C GLU A 2 11.97 -15.13 -14.49
N VAL A 3 10.78 -14.56 -14.37
CA VAL A 3 10.55 -13.19 -14.82
C VAL A 3 11.33 -12.27 -13.88
N ARG A 4 12.34 -11.57 -14.40
CA ARG A 4 13.18 -10.66 -13.61
C ARG A 4 12.58 -9.27 -13.51
N HIS A 5 11.93 -8.81 -14.58
CA HIS A 5 11.32 -7.49 -14.67
C HIS A 5 9.98 -7.64 -15.36
N LEU A 6 8.94 -7.05 -14.78
CA LEU A 6 7.62 -6.96 -15.40
C LEU A 6 7.06 -5.56 -15.25
N VAL A 7 6.45 -5.06 -16.32
CA VAL A 7 5.67 -3.83 -16.33
C VAL A 7 4.26 -4.18 -16.79
N ILE A 8 3.24 -3.72 -16.07
CA ILE A 8 1.84 -3.96 -16.42
C ILE A 8 1.09 -2.63 -16.53
N HIS A 9 0.45 -2.41 -17.67
CA HIS A 9 -0.49 -1.32 -17.93
C HIS A 9 -1.83 -1.92 -18.36
N MET A 10 -2.88 -1.70 -17.59
CA MET A 10 -4.21 -2.27 -17.88
C MET A 10 -5.35 -1.40 -17.36
N GLU A 11 -6.43 -1.34 -18.13
CA GLU A 11 -7.73 -0.82 -17.70
C GLU A 11 -8.76 -1.95 -17.83
N VAL A 12 -9.30 -2.41 -16.71
CA VAL A 12 -10.22 -3.56 -16.70
C VAL A 12 -11.25 -3.42 -15.58
N ARG A 13 -12.38 -4.12 -15.69
CA ARG A 13 -13.41 -4.08 -14.63
C ARG A 13 -13.00 -4.88 -13.39
N HIS A 14 -12.44 -6.07 -13.59
CA HIS A 14 -12.05 -6.98 -12.53
C HIS A 14 -10.67 -7.56 -12.84
N LEU A 15 -9.81 -7.60 -11.84
CA LEU A 15 -8.48 -8.18 -11.99
C LEU A 15 -8.03 -8.86 -10.69
N ALA A 16 -7.45 -10.03 -10.84
CA ALA A 16 -6.71 -10.72 -9.78
C ALA A 16 -5.29 -10.94 -10.28
N ILE A 17 -4.28 -10.63 -9.45
CA ILE A 17 -2.88 -10.85 -9.80
C ILE A 17 -2.20 -11.68 -8.72
N HIS A 18 -1.61 -12.80 -9.13
CA HIS A 18 -0.72 -13.62 -8.32
C HIS A 18 0.63 -13.74 -9.01
N MET A 19 1.72 -13.29 -8.38
CA MET A 19 3.05 -13.41 -8.99
C MET A 19 4.22 -13.26 -8.01
N GLU A 20 5.33 -13.88 -8.37
CA GLU A 20 6.65 -13.69 -7.78
C GLU A 20 7.60 -13.12 -8.85
N VAL A 21 8.29 -12.02 -8.55
CA VAL A 21 9.15 -11.31 -9.51
C VAL A 21 10.18 -10.46 -8.79
N ARG A 22 11.35 -10.23 -9.40
CA ARG A 22 12.36 -9.34 -8.77
C ARG A 22 11.98 -7.87 -8.83
N HIS A 23 11.56 -7.38 -10.00
CA HIS A 23 11.19 -5.98 -10.21
C HIS A 23 9.83 -5.88 -10.91
N LEU A 24 8.95 -5.07 -10.36
CA LEU A 24 7.60 -4.92 -10.86
C LEU A 24 7.15 -3.46 -10.82
N ALA A 25 6.66 -2.98 -11.96
CA ALA A 25 5.94 -1.72 -12.06
C ALA A 25 4.50 -2.00 -12.52
N ILE A 26 3.52 -1.40 -11.84
CA ILE A 26 2.10 -1.55 -12.14
C ILE A 26 1.46 -0.19 -12.30
N HIS A 27 0.77 0.01 -13.42
CA HIS A 27 -0.11 1.14 -13.66
C HIS A 27 -1.51 0.64 -14.07
N MET A 28 -2.54 0.89 -13.27
CA MET A 28 -3.87 0.32 -13.53
C MET A 28 -5.02 1.21 -13.10
N GLU A 29 -6.08 1.22 -13.91
CA GLU A 29 -7.41 1.70 -13.53
C GLU A 29 -8.37 0.50 -13.49
N VAL A 30 -8.94 0.21 -12.31
CA VAL A 30 -9.74 -1.02 -12.11
C VAL A 30 -10.92 -0.77 -11.18
N ARG A 31 -12.07 -1.41 -11.42
CA ARG A 31 -13.17 -1.34 -10.44
C ARG A 31 -12.92 -2.23 -9.22
N HIS A 32 -12.54 -3.48 -9.43
CA HIS A 32 -12.20 -4.43 -8.37
C HIS A 32 -10.85 -5.09 -8.63
N LEU A 33 -9.91 -4.93 -7.70
CA LEU A 33 -8.57 -5.46 -7.82
C LEU A 33 -8.17 -6.23 -6.56
N ALA A 34 -7.71 -7.46 -6.76
CA ALA A 34 -7.09 -8.30 -5.72
C ALA A 34 -5.64 -8.62 -6.10
N ILE A 35 -4.74 -8.49 -5.13
CA ILE A 35 -3.30 -8.66 -5.37
C ILE A 35 -2.68 -9.54 -4.30
N HIS A 36 -1.97 -10.59 -4.75
CA HIS A 36 -1.10 -11.42 -3.92
C HIS A 36 0.30 -11.50 -4.56
N LYS A 37 1.34 -10.94 -3.91
CA LYS A 37 2.69 -10.89 -4.53
C LYS A 37 3.83 -11.01 -3.54
N GLU A 38 4.92 -11.62 -4.01
CA GLU A 38 6.24 -11.56 -3.39
C GLU A 38 7.22 -10.87 -4.36
N VAL A 39 7.81 -9.74 -3.94
CA VAL A 39 8.59 -8.88 -4.85
C VAL A 39 9.79 -8.25 -4.15
N ARG A 40 10.94 -8.13 -4.83
CA ARG A 40 12.07 -7.37 -4.27
C ARG A 40 11.88 -5.86 -4.39
N HIS A 41 11.49 -5.38 -5.57
CA HIS A 41 11.19 -3.96 -5.82
C HIS A 41 9.85 -3.80 -6.52
N LEU A 42 8.93 -3.07 -5.90
CA LEU A 42 7.58 -2.86 -6.41
C LEU A 42 7.22 -1.37 -6.43
N VAL A 43 6.79 -0.90 -7.60
CA VAL A 43 6.19 0.42 -7.80
C VAL A 43 4.74 0.25 -8.27
N ILE A 44 3.82 0.94 -7.61
CA ILE A 44 2.39 0.87 -7.90
C ILE A 44 1.81 2.26 -8.10
N HIS A 45 1.13 2.47 -9.24
CA HIS A 45 0.28 3.62 -9.54
C HIS A 45 -1.12 3.11 -9.90
N LYS A 46 -2.16 3.48 -9.14
CA LYS A 46 -3.51 2.96 -9.40
C LYS A 46 -4.66 3.90 -9.04
N GLU A 47 -5.73 3.78 -9.80
CA GLU A 47 -7.06 4.30 -9.48
C GLU A 47 -8.03 3.13 -9.37
N VAL A 48 -8.61 2.91 -8.17
CA VAL A 48 -9.41 1.71 -7.90
C VAL A 48 -10.65 2.00 -7.06
N ARG A 49 -11.80 1.35 -7.35
CA ARG A 49 -12.96 1.45 -6.45
C ARG A 49 -12.82 0.54 -5.22
N HIS A 50 -12.46 -0.72 -5.42
CA HIS A 50 -12.23 -1.69 -4.35
C HIS A 50 -10.89 -2.41 -4.55
N LEU A 51 -9.99 -2.27 -3.58
CA LEU A 51 -8.65 -2.84 -3.64
C LEU A 51 -8.35 -3.66 -2.37
N ALA A 52 -7.99 -4.93 -2.57
CA ALA A 52 -7.43 -5.80 -1.55
C ALA A 52 -5.98 -6.16 -1.92
N ILE A 53 -5.05 -5.97 -0.99
CA ILE A 53 -3.62 -6.22 -1.22
C ILE A 53 -3.06 -7.10 -0.11
N HIS A 54 -2.39 -8.19 -0.51
CA HIS A 54 -1.55 -9.02 0.33
C HIS A 54 -0.16 -9.13 -0.29
N MET A 55 0.89 -8.61 0.34
CA MET A 55 2.24 -8.66 -0.27
C MET A 55 3.37 -8.75 0.75
N GLU A 56 4.43 -9.46 0.36
CA GLU A 56 5.74 -9.42 1.00
C GLU A 56 6.73 -8.71 0.06
N VAL A 57 7.34 -7.61 0.52
CA VAL A 57 8.18 -6.77 -0.36
C VAL A 57 9.41 -6.20 0.33
N ARG A 58 10.57 -6.18 -0.33
CA ARG A 58 11.76 -5.51 0.23
C ARG A 58 11.69 -3.98 0.09
N HIS A 59 11.35 -3.46 -1.08
CA HIS A 59 11.16 -2.03 -1.33
C HIS A 59 9.86 -1.78 -2.08
N LEU A 60 8.99 -0.96 -1.49
CA LEU A 60 7.65 -0.70 -2.00
C LEU A 60 7.38 0.81 -2.05
N ALA A 61 7.05 1.30 -3.24
CA ALA A 61 6.56 2.65 -3.47
C ALA A 61 5.13 2.59 -4.03
N ILE A 62 4.22 3.36 -3.45
CA ILE A 62 2.80 3.31 -3.78
C ILE A 62 2.26 4.72 -3.96
N HIS A 63 1.55 4.92 -5.07
CA HIS A 63 0.69 6.07 -5.32
C HIS A 63 -0.71 5.57 -5.70
N MET A 64 -1.74 5.87 -4.92
CA MET A 64 -3.09 5.37 -5.23
C MET A 64 -4.22 6.32 -4.83
N GLU A 65 -5.27 6.31 -5.64
CA GLU A 65 -6.58 6.86 -5.30
C GLU A 65 -7.60 5.71 -5.21
N VAL A 66 -8.20 5.52 -4.02
CA VAL A 66 -9.06 4.35 -3.78
C VAL A 66 -10.31 4.68 -2.96
N ARG A 67 -11.47 4.14 -3.34
CA ARG A 67 -12.67 4.27 -2.49
C ARG A 67 -12.61 3.35 -1.26
N HIS A 68 -12.33 2.07 -1.44
CA HIS A 68 -12.17 1.10 -0.34
C HIS A 68 -10.86 0.33 -0.49
N LEU A 69 -9.99 0.42 0.52
CA LEU A 69 -8.68 -0.20 0.52
C LEU A 69 -8.50 -1.06 1.78
N ALA A 70 -8.18 -2.33 1.55
CA ALA A 70 -7.71 -3.26 2.59
C ALA A 70 -6.29 -3.73 2.26
N ILE A 71 -5.39 -3.59 3.23
CA ILE A 71 -3.96 -3.91 3.07
C ILE A 71 -3.49 -4.86 4.18
N HIS A 72 -2.83 -5.94 3.77
CA HIS A 72 -1.97 -6.77 4.61
C HIS A 72 -0.57 -6.85 3.99
N LYS A 73 0.47 -6.37 4.69
CA LYS A 73 1.83 -6.35 4.11
C LYS A 73 2.95 -6.53 5.14
N GLU A 74 4.01 -7.19 4.69
CA GLU A 74 5.31 -7.21 5.35
C GLU A 74 6.35 -6.52 4.45
N VAL A 75 6.96 -5.43 4.93
CA VAL A 75 7.83 -4.61 4.07
C VAL A 75 9.06 -4.08 4.80
N ARG A 76 10.24 -4.14 4.16
CA ARG A 76 11.45 -3.53 4.74
C ARG A 76 11.47 -2.00 4.59
N HIS A 77 11.19 -1.47 3.40
CA HIS A 77 11.06 -0.02 3.17
C HIS A 77 9.80 0.29 2.39
N LEU A 78 8.95 1.14 2.97
CA LEU A 78 7.65 1.50 2.42
C LEU A 78 7.48 3.02 2.35
N ALA A 79 7.22 3.51 1.14
CA ALA A 79 6.76 4.86 0.88
C ALA A 79 5.36 4.83 0.28
N ILE A 80 4.42 5.56 0.90
CA ILE A 80 3.02 5.63 0.45
C ILE A 80 2.61 7.08 0.26
N HIS A 81 2.01 7.35 -0.90
CA HIS A 81 1.17 8.50 -1.17
C HIS A 81 -0.24 8.01 -1.54
N MET A 82 -1.28 8.46 -0.82
CA MET A 82 -2.63 7.98 -1.12
C MET A 82 -3.77 8.90 -0.71
N GLU A 83 -4.85 8.85 -1.49
CA GLU A 83 -6.14 9.44 -1.16
C GLU A 83 -7.21 8.35 -1.08
N VAL A 84 -7.83 8.18 0.10
CA VAL A 84 -8.73 7.04 0.34
C VAL A 84 -9.97 7.40 1.14
N ARG A 85 -11.14 6.88 0.73
CA ARG A 85 -12.37 7.08 1.53
C ARG A 85 -12.41 6.15 2.76
N HIS A 86 -12.17 4.86 2.59
CA HIS A 86 -12.11 3.90 3.69
C HIS A 86 -10.84 3.06 3.59
N LEU A 87 -10.02 3.13 4.63
CA LEU A 87 -8.75 2.42 4.71
C LEU A 87 -8.71 1.52 5.93
N ALA A 88 -8.41 0.24 5.72
CA ALA A 88 -7.99 -0.71 6.73
C ALA A 88 -6.57 -1.22 6.41
N ILE A 89 -5.64 -1.05 7.35
CA ILE A 89 -4.25 -1.51 7.20
C ILE A 89 -3.87 -2.43 8.36
N HIS A 90 -3.27 -3.56 8.01
CA HIS A 90 -2.44 -4.36 8.90
C HIS A 90 -1.03 -4.50 8.30
N MET A 91 0.02 -4.12 9.03
CA MET A 91 1.38 -4.10 8.47
C MET A 91 2.50 -4.31 9.49
N GLU A 92 3.55 -5.00 9.07
CA GLU A 92 4.86 -5.04 9.75
C GLU A 92 5.91 -4.38 8.86
N VAL A 93 6.55 -3.29 9.34
CA VAL A 93 7.49 -2.51 8.52
C VAL A 93 8.73 -2.02 9.26
N ARG A 94 9.91 -2.12 8.62
CA ARG A 94 11.14 -1.55 9.21
C ARG A 94 11.19 -0.03 9.07
N HIS A 95 10.96 0.52 7.88
CA HIS A 95 10.93 1.97 7.64
C HIS A 95 9.69 2.35 6.85
N LEU A 96 8.88 3.26 7.41
CA LEU A 96 7.62 3.70 6.85
C LEU A 96 7.56 5.22 6.73
N ALA A 97 7.33 5.69 5.51
CA ALA A 97 6.96 7.07 5.21
C ALA A 97 5.58 7.10 4.56
N ILE A 98 4.65 7.86 5.14
CA ILE A 98 3.28 7.99 4.63
C ILE A 98 2.92 9.45 4.45
N HIS A 99 2.37 9.77 3.29
CA HIS A 99 1.56 10.96 3.02
C HIS A 99 0.15 10.51 2.63
N MET A 100 -0.88 10.89 3.40
CA MET A 100 -2.24 10.41 3.13
C MET A 100 -3.36 11.39 3.46
N GLY A 101 -4.38 11.42 2.60
CA GLY A 101 -5.70 11.99 2.88
C GLY A 101 -6.73 10.87 3.02
N VAL A 102 -7.34 10.71 4.20
CA VAL A 102 -8.24 9.58 4.49
C VAL A 102 -9.51 10.00 5.22
N ARG A 103 -10.69 9.57 4.74
CA ARG A 103 -11.94 9.85 5.48
C ARG A 103 -12.12 8.97 6.71
N HIS A 104 -11.98 7.65 6.56
CA HIS A 104 -12.04 6.70 7.68
C HIS A 104 -10.83 5.79 7.65
N LEU A 105 -10.10 5.75 8.76
CA LEU A 105 -8.84 5.04 8.87
C LEU A 105 -8.86 4.10 10.09
N ALA A 106 -8.63 2.81 9.83
CA ALA A 106 -8.31 1.81 10.83
C ALA A 106 -6.91 1.24 10.55
N ILE A 107 -6.01 1.30 11.54
CA ILE A 107 -4.64 0.79 11.40
C ILE A 107 -4.29 -0.12 12.57
N HIS A 108 -3.72 -1.27 12.25
CA HIS A 108 -2.88 -2.08 13.13
C HIS A 108 -1.46 -2.14 12.53
N LYS A 109 -0.42 -1.76 13.28
CA LYS A 109 0.95 -1.79 12.75
C LYS A 109 2.03 -2.03 13.78
N GLU A 110 3.09 -2.68 13.31
CA GLU A 110 4.37 -2.78 14.00
C GLU A 110 5.45 -2.12 13.11
N VAL A 111 6.09 -1.05 13.61
CA VAL A 111 7.02 -0.25 12.79
C VAL A 111 8.27 0.15 13.55
N ARG A 112 9.47 -0.02 12.98
CA ARG A 112 10.69 0.49 13.64
C ARG A 112 10.85 2.00 13.49
N HIS A 113 10.74 2.54 12.28
CA HIS A 113 10.82 3.97 12.03
C HIS A 113 9.62 4.45 11.24
N LEU A 114 8.93 5.45 11.76
CA LEU A 114 7.69 5.95 11.21
C LEU A 114 7.73 7.47 11.03
N ALA A 115 7.50 7.92 9.80
CA ALA A 115 7.18 9.30 9.45
C ALA A 115 5.79 9.36 8.80
N ILE A 116 4.90 10.18 9.33
CA ILE A 116 3.54 10.35 8.77
C ILE A 116 3.21 11.83 8.61
N HIS A 117 2.70 12.18 7.43
CA HIS A 117 1.90 13.37 7.18
C HIS A 117 0.48 12.92 6.83
N LYS A 118 -0.54 13.37 7.57
CA LYS A 118 -1.91 12.92 7.35
C LYS A 118 -2.98 13.99 7.55
N GLU A 119 -4.02 13.89 6.73
CA GLU A 119 -5.31 14.55 6.91
C GLU A 119 -6.38 13.46 7.08
N VAL A 120 -6.95 13.31 8.28
CA VAL A 120 -7.87 12.20 8.60
C VAL A 120 -9.10 12.67 9.36
N ARG A 121 -10.30 12.29 8.89
CA ARG A 121 -11.56 12.65 9.58
C ARG A 121 -11.90 11.72 10.74
N HIS A 122 -11.82 10.40 10.54
CA HIS A 122 -12.09 9.41 11.58
C HIS A 122 -10.94 8.42 11.67
N LEU A 123 -10.52 8.14 12.90
CA LEU A 123 -9.28 7.41 13.15
C LEU A 123 -9.41 6.39 14.29
N ALA A 124 -9.00 5.15 14.01
CA ALA A 124 -8.70 4.12 15.00
C ALA A 124 -7.29 3.57 14.73
N ILE A 125 -6.41 3.58 15.74
CA ILE A 125 -5.03 3.10 15.62
C ILE A 125 -4.67 2.18 16.79
N HIS A 126 -4.10 1.04 16.46
CA HIS A 126 -3.23 0.24 17.34
C HIS A 126 -1.82 0.23 16.73
N MET A 127 -0.80 0.61 17.50
CA MET A 127 0.56 0.73 16.96
C MET A 127 1.66 0.42 17.97
N GLU A 128 2.65 -0.35 17.53
CA GLU A 128 3.94 -0.50 18.20
C GLU A 128 5.03 0.17 17.36
N VAL A 129 5.68 1.21 17.90
CA VAL A 129 6.68 1.99 17.16
C VAL A 129 7.91 2.34 17.99
N ARG A 130 9.10 2.17 17.40
CA ARG A 130 10.37 2.56 18.08
C ARG A 130 10.71 4.04 17.89
N HIS A 131 10.58 4.56 16.67
CA HIS A 131 10.83 5.98 16.37
C HIS A 131 9.68 6.57 15.57
N LEU A 132 9.17 7.72 16.03
CA LEU A 132 7.94 8.32 15.53
C LEU A 132 8.11 9.82 15.22
N ALA A 133 7.73 10.20 14.00
CA ALA A 133 7.47 11.58 13.60
C ALA A 133 6.08 11.67 12.96
N ILE A 134 5.21 12.56 13.46
CA ILE A 134 3.86 12.77 12.93
C ILE A 134 3.63 14.27 12.71
N HIS A 135 3.16 14.59 11.51
CA HIS A 135 2.52 15.87 11.21
C HIS A 135 1.02 15.65 10.93
N MET A 136 0.21 16.51 11.53
CA MET A 136 -1.25 16.50 11.44
C MET A 136 -1.71 17.78 10.78
N GLY A 137 -2.42 17.67 9.66
CA GLY A 137 -3.20 18.75 9.06
C GLY A 137 -4.61 18.82 9.63
#